data_AF-A0A2T2U0Z4-F1
#
_entry.id   AF-A0A2T2U0Z4-F1
#
_cell.length_a   1.000
_cell.length_b   1.000
_cell.length_c   1.000
_cell.angle_alpha   90.00
_cell.angle_beta   90.00
_cell.angle_gamma   90.00
#
_symmetry.space_group_name_H-M   'P 1'
#
loop_
_entity.id
_entity.type
_entity.pdbx_description
1 polymer ?
#
loop_
_entity_poly.entity_id
_entity_poly.type
_entity_poly.pdbx_seq_one_letter_code
_entity_poly.pdbx_strand_id
1 'polypeptide(L)'
;MSEVCAEAGVEKAVFETHFDAVEDLRPAFYDLVFEQYWMLTEATTGYEDFSFEERLASFYYILLDALGEQRAFVQVTFDTRVRSRSSFRAEVRGTLRDLLTDEDVVPNTNQLVTGLWPVHEVLTEVTFAVVRHWIRDETEDQEATTALVDKLVAFASEL
;
A
#
# COMPACT_ATOMS: atom_id res chain seq x y z
N MET A 1 2.74 -24.83 13.31
CA MET A 1 3.91 -24.09 13.84
C MET A 1 5.20 -24.86 13.61
N SER A 2 5.36 -26.07 14.18
CA SER A 2 6.59 -26.87 14.00
C SER A 2 6.98 -27.11 12.53
N GLU A 3 6.02 -27.38 11.65
CA GLU A 3 6.25 -27.60 10.21
C GLU A 3 6.72 -26.32 9.50
N VAL A 4 6.05 -25.19 9.78
CA VAL A 4 6.42 -23.87 9.23
C VAL A 4 7.81 -23.43 9.70
N CYS A 5 8.11 -23.60 11.00
CA CYS A 5 9.44 -23.31 11.55
C CYS A 5 10.53 -24.18 10.91
N ALA A 6 10.26 -25.47 10.70
CA ALA A 6 11.21 -26.39 10.08
C ALA A 6 11.46 -26.02 8.61
N GLU A 7 10.41 -25.71 7.85
CA GLU A 7 10.51 -25.28 6.45
C GLU A 7 11.28 -23.96 6.31
N ALA A 8 11.01 -22.99 7.20
CA ALA A 8 11.68 -21.71 7.21
C ALA A 8 13.12 -21.76 7.77
N GLY A 9 13.54 -22.89 8.36
CA GLY A 9 14.82 -23.00 9.06
C GLY A 9 14.92 -22.11 10.31
N VAL A 10 13.79 -21.78 10.94
CA VAL A 10 13.70 -20.88 12.09
C VAL A 10 13.40 -21.68 13.36
N GLU A 11 14.09 -21.38 14.45
CA GLU A 11 13.78 -21.98 15.75
C GLU A 11 12.39 -21.54 16.25
N LYS A 12 11.65 -22.47 16.86
CA LYS A 12 10.31 -22.19 17.40
C LYS A 12 10.30 -21.01 18.38
N ALA A 13 11.32 -20.88 19.23
CA ALA A 13 11.44 -19.78 20.18
C ALA A 13 11.57 -18.41 19.49
N VAL A 14 12.27 -18.36 18.35
CA VAL A 14 12.39 -17.14 17.53
C VAL A 14 11.03 -16.81 16.92
N PHE A 15 10.31 -17.80 16.38
CA PHE A 15 8.96 -17.60 15.86
C PHE A 15 8.01 -17.01 16.92
N GLU A 16 7.99 -17.62 18.11
CA GLU A 16 7.13 -17.21 19.23
C GLU A 16 7.50 -15.84 19.82
N THR A 17 8.63 -15.26 19.44
CA THR A 17 8.98 -13.87 19.79
C THR A 17 8.21 -12.86 18.92
N HIS A 18 7.80 -13.25 17.72
CA HIS A 18 7.15 -12.37 16.73
C HIS A 18 5.68 -12.70 16.49
N PHE A 19 5.28 -13.97 16.62
CA PHE A 19 3.94 -14.44 16.30
C PHE A 19 3.41 -15.38 17.38
N ASP A 20 2.18 -15.12 17.83
CA ASP A 20 1.47 -15.98 18.78
C ASP A 20 0.98 -17.27 18.10
N ALA A 21 0.60 -17.18 16.82
CA ALA A 21 0.09 -18.31 16.05
C ALA A 21 0.52 -18.29 14.56
N VAL A 22 0.45 -19.44 13.88
CA VAL A 22 0.79 -19.53 12.44
C VAL A 22 -0.19 -18.75 11.58
N GLU A 23 -1.42 -18.64 12.04
CA GLU A 23 -2.50 -17.93 11.40
C GLU A 23 -2.21 -16.42 11.28
N ASP A 24 -1.34 -15.88 12.14
CA ASP A 24 -0.94 -14.47 12.14
C ASP A 24 0.09 -14.13 11.05
N LEU A 25 0.70 -15.15 10.42
CA LEU A 25 1.63 -14.94 9.31
C LEU A 25 0.95 -14.36 8.06
N ARG A 26 -0.29 -14.76 7.79
CA ARG A 26 -0.98 -14.32 6.56
C ARG A 26 -1.35 -12.84 6.62
N PRO A 27 -1.93 -12.31 7.72
CA PRO A 27 -2.09 -10.87 7.88
C PRO A 27 -0.76 -10.11 7.84
N ALA A 28 0.30 -10.67 8.44
CA ALA A 28 1.60 -10.02 8.53
C ALA A 28 2.23 -9.72 7.16
N PHE A 29 1.94 -10.50 6.12
CA PHE A 29 2.32 -10.15 4.75
C PHE A 29 1.88 -8.72 4.38
N TYR A 30 0.63 -8.36 4.68
CA TYR A 30 0.10 -7.04 4.36
C TYR A 30 0.71 -5.93 5.23
N ASP A 31 1.18 -6.25 6.42
CA ASP A 31 1.89 -5.28 7.28
C ASP A 31 3.30 -5.01 6.72
N LEU A 32 3.99 -6.08 6.28
CA LEU A 32 5.30 -5.99 5.66
C LEU A 32 5.32 -5.23 4.34
N VAL A 33 4.21 -5.18 3.59
CA VAL A 33 4.09 -4.37 2.37
C VAL A 33 4.40 -2.90 2.66
N PHE A 34 3.97 -2.38 3.82
CA PHE A 34 4.24 -0.98 4.17
C PHE A 34 5.65 -0.76 4.69
N GLU A 35 6.24 -1.73 5.39
CA GLU A 35 7.67 -1.69 5.72
C GLU A 35 8.52 -1.60 4.44
N GLN A 36 8.19 -2.40 3.41
CA GLN A 36 8.85 -2.31 2.11
C GLN A 36 8.64 -0.96 1.42
N TYR A 37 7.41 -0.44 1.43
CA TYR A 37 7.09 0.88 0.88
C TYR A 37 7.94 1.99 1.50
N TRP A 38 8.04 2.03 2.83
CA TRP A 38 8.83 3.05 3.53
C TRP A 38 10.33 2.89 3.25
N MET A 39 10.86 1.67 3.28
CA MET A 39 12.27 1.43 2.92
C MET A 39 12.61 1.89 1.50
N LEU A 40 11.73 1.64 0.52
CA LEU A 40 11.94 2.06 -0.87
C LEU A 40 11.84 3.58 -1.02
N THR A 41 10.90 4.19 -0.31
CA THR A 41 10.72 5.65 -0.30
C THR A 41 11.95 6.34 0.30
N GLU A 42 12.44 5.88 1.46
CA GLU A 42 13.65 6.40 2.12
C GLU A 42 14.92 6.19 1.29
N ALA A 43 15.00 5.11 0.51
CA ALA A 43 16.12 4.84 -0.39
C ALA A 43 16.06 5.65 -1.70
N THR A 44 14.91 6.24 -2.03
CA THR A 44 14.73 7.01 -3.27
C THR A 44 15.39 8.37 -3.14
N THR A 45 16.51 8.56 -3.84
CA THR A 45 17.26 9.82 -3.80
C THR A 45 16.46 10.96 -4.41
N GLY A 46 16.31 12.08 -3.70
CA GLY A 46 15.58 13.26 -4.16
C GLY A 46 14.06 13.14 -4.03
N TYR A 47 13.54 12.15 -3.30
CA TYR A 47 12.11 12.00 -3.03
C TYR A 47 11.51 13.25 -2.36
N GLU A 48 12.30 13.95 -1.54
CA GLU A 48 11.93 15.20 -0.90
C GLU A 48 11.57 16.30 -1.92
N ASP A 49 12.17 16.28 -3.11
CA ASP A 49 11.95 17.27 -4.17
C ASP A 49 10.79 16.90 -5.11
N PHE A 50 10.17 15.73 -4.93
CA PHE A 50 9.09 15.26 -5.78
C PHE A 50 7.85 16.15 -5.64
N SER A 51 7.18 16.40 -6.76
CA SER A 51 5.86 17.02 -6.81
C SER A 51 4.79 16.13 -6.17
N PHE A 52 3.60 16.70 -5.93
CA PHE A 52 2.47 15.94 -5.41
C PHE A 52 2.13 14.75 -6.32
N GLU A 53 2.12 14.98 -7.64
CA GLU A 53 1.84 13.95 -8.63
C GLU A 53 2.88 12.84 -8.60
N GLU A 54 4.16 13.20 -8.52
CA GLU A 54 5.27 12.24 -8.48
C GLU A 54 5.21 11.38 -7.22
N ARG A 55 4.90 11.97 -6.06
CA ARG A 55 4.75 11.22 -4.81
C ARG A 55 3.52 10.32 -4.83
N LEU A 56 2.39 10.79 -5.36
CA LEU A 56 1.17 9.99 -5.48
C LEU A 56 1.33 8.83 -6.47
N ALA A 57 1.97 9.08 -7.62
CA ALA A 57 2.32 8.02 -8.57
C ALA A 57 3.26 7.00 -7.94
N SER A 58 4.33 7.47 -7.27
CA SER A 58 5.29 6.61 -6.56
C SER A 58 4.59 5.75 -5.50
N PHE A 59 3.67 6.33 -4.73
CA PHE A 59 2.86 5.59 -3.77
C PHE A 59 2.13 4.41 -4.42
N TYR A 60 1.42 4.63 -5.52
CA TYR A 60 0.70 3.56 -6.19
C TYR A 60 1.64 2.51 -6.77
N TYR A 61 2.70 2.90 -7.47
CA TYR A 61 3.58 1.94 -8.11
C TYR A 61 4.37 1.11 -7.11
N ILE A 62 4.92 1.72 -6.06
CA ILE A 62 5.65 1.00 -5.01
C ILE A 62 4.69 0.06 -4.26
N LEU A 63 3.48 0.52 -3.92
CA LEU A 63 2.49 -0.31 -3.25
C LEU A 63 2.10 -1.54 -4.10
N LEU A 64 1.85 -1.33 -5.40
CA LEU A 64 1.48 -2.41 -6.31
C LEU A 64 2.64 -3.38 -6.56
N ASP A 65 3.88 -2.89 -6.62
CA ASP A 65 5.08 -3.73 -6.77
C ASP A 65 5.30 -4.61 -5.53
N ALA A 66 5.23 -4.02 -4.33
CA ALA A 66 5.34 -4.74 -3.05
C ALA A 66 4.25 -5.82 -2.89
N LEU A 67 3.02 -5.53 -3.32
CA LEU A 67 1.94 -6.53 -3.39
C LEU A 67 2.19 -7.58 -4.48
N GLY A 68 2.84 -7.18 -5.57
CA GLY A 68 3.13 -7.96 -6.76
C GLY A 68 4.07 -9.13 -6.51
N GLU A 69 4.99 -9.01 -5.55
CA GLU A 69 5.88 -10.10 -5.13
C GLU A 69 5.13 -11.41 -4.84
N GLN A 70 3.89 -11.30 -4.31
CA GLN A 70 3.03 -12.43 -4.00
C GLN A 70 1.61 -12.24 -4.57
N ARG A 71 1.50 -11.82 -5.85
CA ARG A 71 0.21 -11.50 -6.49
C ARG A 71 -0.86 -12.58 -6.33
N ALA A 72 -0.51 -13.86 -6.49
CA ALA A 72 -1.47 -14.97 -6.34
C ALA A 72 -2.04 -15.06 -4.91
N PHE A 73 -1.21 -14.80 -3.89
CA PHE A 73 -1.66 -14.72 -2.51
C PHE A 73 -2.60 -13.53 -2.30
N VAL A 74 -2.24 -12.36 -2.84
CA VAL A 74 -3.07 -11.15 -2.74
C VAL A 74 -4.43 -11.35 -3.41
N GLN A 75 -4.47 -11.95 -4.60
CA GLN A 75 -5.70 -12.28 -5.33
C GLN A 75 -6.69 -13.09 -4.48
N VAL A 76 -6.19 -14.06 -3.69
CA VAL A 76 -7.03 -14.92 -2.86
C VAL A 76 -7.42 -14.25 -1.53
N THR A 77 -6.59 -13.35 -1.00
CA THR A 77 -6.70 -12.91 0.40
C THR A 77 -7.15 -11.47 0.60
N PHE A 78 -7.09 -10.62 -0.44
CA PHE A 78 -7.30 -9.16 -0.30
C PHE A 78 -8.68 -8.79 0.25
N ASP A 79 -9.74 -9.43 -0.24
CA ASP A 79 -11.11 -9.18 0.21
C ASP A 79 -11.55 -10.09 1.38
N THR A 80 -10.60 -10.72 2.07
CA THR A 80 -10.87 -11.66 3.16
C THR A 80 -10.50 -11.10 4.54
N ARG A 81 -10.75 -11.90 5.58
CA ARG A 81 -10.32 -11.59 6.95
C ARG A 81 -8.80 -11.50 7.12
N VAL A 82 -8.02 -12.03 6.18
CA VAL A 82 -6.55 -11.96 6.24
C VAL A 82 -6.10 -10.50 6.18
N ARG A 83 -6.45 -9.76 5.12
CA ARG A 83 -6.14 -8.33 5.01
C ARG A 83 -6.83 -7.51 6.09
N SER A 84 -8.06 -7.85 6.49
CA SER A 84 -8.78 -7.06 7.50
C SER A 84 -8.22 -7.18 8.92
N ARG A 85 -7.37 -8.18 9.19
CA ARG A 85 -6.69 -8.38 10.48
C ARG A 85 -5.33 -7.69 10.54
N SER A 86 -4.87 -7.13 9.44
CA SER A 86 -3.58 -6.44 9.33
C SER A 86 -3.77 -4.92 9.52
N SER A 87 -2.69 -4.17 9.70
CA SER A 87 -2.67 -2.70 9.78
C SER A 87 -2.83 -2.02 8.42
N PHE A 88 -2.73 -2.76 7.30
CA PHE A 88 -2.71 -2.26 5.91
C PHE A 88 -3.69 -1.14 5.59
N ARG A 89 -4.94 -1.21 6.05
CA ARG A 89 -5.92 -0.12 5.81
C ARG A 89 -5.48 1.16 6.53
N ALA A 90 -5.07 1.04 7.78
CA ALA A 90 -4.63 2.18 8.57
C ALA A 90 -3.37 2.80 7.95
N GLU A 91 -2.44 1.98 7.44
CA GLU A 91 -1.23 2.43 6.76
C GLU A 91 -1.51 3.13 5.43
N VAL A 92 -2.37 2.57 4.57
CA VAL A 92 -2.82 3.24 3.33
C VAL A 92 -3.41 4.60 3.66
N ARG A 93 -4.32 4.65 4.64
CA ARG A 93 -4.98 5.89 5.04
C ARG A 93 -3.99 6.91 5.63
N GLY A 94 -3.05 6.46 6.45
CA GLY A 94 -2.03 7.30 7.07
C GLY A 94 -1.12 7.91 6.00
N THR A 95 -0.62 7.08 5.10
CA THR A 95 0.24 7.50 3.98
C THR A 95 -0.47 8.51 3.08
N LEU A 96 -1.72 8.23 2.67
CA LEU A 96 -2.50 9.15 1.84
C LEU A 96 -2.80 10.46 2.56
N ARG A 97 -3.12 10.44 3.85
CA ARG A 97 -3.29 11.65 4.64
C ARG A 97 -2.00 12.48 4.61
N ASP A 98 -0.88 11.84 4.93
CA ASP A 98 0.40 12.55 5.05
C ASP A 98 0.80 13.17 3.70
N LEU A 99 0.60 12.47 2.58
CA LEU A 99 0.77 13.01 1.22
C LEU A 99 -0.13 14.21 0.90
N LEU A 100 -1.38 14.20 1.38
CA LEU A 100 -2.38 15.23 1.10
C LEU A 100 -2.33 16.45 2.01
N THR A 101 -1.64 16.33 3.14
CA THR A 101 -1.47 17.40 4.12
C THR A 101 -0.04 17.94 4.17
N ASP A 102 0.85 17.45 3.30
CA ASP A 102 2.20 17.98 3.17
C ASP A 102 2.16 19.41 2.63
N GLU A 103 2.49 20.37 3.51
CA GLU A 103 2.41 21.81 3.25
C GLU A 103 3.42 22.28 2.18
N ASP A 104 4.51 21.53 1.98
CA ASP A 104 5.55 21.87 1.01
C ASP A 104 5.15 21.46 -0.42
N VAL A 105 4.14 20.60 -0.55
CA VAL A 105 3.79 19.93 -1.81
C VAL A 105 2.34 20.22 -2.24
N VAL A 106 1.41 20.43 -1.30
CA VAL A 106 0.01 20.73 -1.60
C VAL A 106 -0.28 22.23 -1.47
N PRO A 107 -0.72 22.91 -2.55
CA PRO A 107 -1.05 24.34 -2.51
C PRO A 107 -2.09 24.68 -1.41
N ASN A 108 -1.80 25.72 -0.61
CA ASN A 108 -2.58 26.16 0.57
C ASN A 108 -4.11 26.23 0.39
N THR A 109 -4.62 26.46 -0.83
CA THR A 109 -6.06 26.57 -1.10
C THR A 109 -6.80 25.23 -0.99
N ASN A 110 -6.10 24.11 -1.22
CA ASN A 110 -6.71 22.77 -1.26
C ASN A 110 -6.65 22.03 0.08
N GLN A 111 -5.79 22.46 1.00
CA GLN A 111 -5.60 21.86 2.32
C GLN A 111 -6.88 21.86 3.20
N LEU A 112 -7.76 22.85 3.02
CA LEU A 112 -9.05 22.92 3.74
C LEU A 112 -10.00 21.78 3.37
N VAL A 113 -9.88 21.22 2.17
CA VAL A 113 -10.70 20.10 1.69
C VAL A 113 -9.93 18.79 1.84
N THR A 114 -8.64 18.76 1.48
CA THR A 114 -7.82 17.53 1.55
C THR A 114 -7.59 17.06 2.97
N GLY A 115 -7.50 17.96 3.96
CA GLY A 115 -7.34 17.60 5.37
C GLY A 115 -8.60 17.04 6.05
N LEU A 116 -9.75 17.01 5.36
CA LEU A 116 -10.99 16.51 5.93
C LEU A 116 -10.97 14.97 6.02
N TRP A 117 -11.28 14.43 7.20
CA TRP A 117 -11.33 12.97 7.44
C TRP A 117 -12.11 12.16 6.38
N PRO A 118 -13.27 12.61 5.86
CA PRO A 118 -13.97 11.90 4.79
C PRO A 118 -13.16 11.74 3.49
N VAL A 119 -12.28 12.69 3.15
CA VAL A 119 -11.46 12.62 1.94
C VAL A 119 -10.44 11.49 2.06
N HIS A 120 -9.78 11.36 3.22
CA HIS A 120 -8.85 10.27 3.49
C HIS A 120 -9.51 8.90 3.41
N GLU A 121 -10.74 8.75 3.93
CA GLU A 121 -11.48 7.49 3.84
C GLU A 121 -11.89 7.16 2.40
N VAL A 122 -12.35 8.15 1.64
CA VAL A 122 -12.70 7.95 0.22
C VAL A 122 -11.46 7.53 -0.58
N LEU A 123 -10.33 8.21 -0.41
CA LEU A 123 -9.11 7.86 -1.12
C LEU A 123 -8.57 6.49 -0.71
N THR A 124 -8.72 6.10 0.56
CA THR A 124 -8.40 4.74 1.01
C THR A 124 -9.25 3.70 0.25
N GLU A 125 -10.55 3.94 0.08
CA GLU A 125 -11.41 3.06 -0.72
C GLU A 125 -11.04 3.06 -2.20
N VAL A 126 -10.65 4.21 -2.76
CA VAL A 126 -10.15 4.33 -4.13
C VAL A 126 -8.88 3.48 -4.30
N THR A 127 -7.92 3.58 -3.38
CA THR A 127 -6.72 2.73 -3.41
C THR A 127 -7.07 1.25 -3.34
N PHE A 128 -8.04 0.86 -2.51
CA PHE A 128 -8.49 -0.54 -2.47
C PHE A 128 -9.19 -0.96 -3.77
N ALA A 129 -9.91 -0.05 -4.43
CA ALA A 129 -10.48 -0.29 -5.75
C ALA A 129 -9.39 -0.43 -6.82
N VAL A 130 -8.29 0.34 -6.75
CA VAL A 130 -7.11 0.19 -7.61
C VAL A 130 -6.47 -1.17 -7.40
N VAL A 131 -6.20 -1.58 -6.17
CA VAL A 131 -5.62 -2.91 -5.88
C VAL A 131 -6.55 -4.02 -6.39
N ARG A 132 -7.87 -3.87 -6.23
CA ARG A 132 -8.86 -4.80 -6.80
C ARG A 132 -8.84 -4.83 -8.33
N HIS A 133 -8.65 -3.69 -8.98
CA HIS A 133 -8.51 -3.62 -10.42
C HIS A 133 -7.23 -4.35 -10.86
N TRP A 134 -6.11 -4.01 -10.24
CA TRP A 134 -4.81 -4.64 -10.46
C TRP A 134 -4.84 -6.16 -10.27
N ILE A 135 -5.44 -6.67 -9.20
CA ILE A 135 -5.64 -8.10 -8.94
C ILE A 135 -6.26 -8.84 -10.13
N ARG A 136 -7.14 -8.16 -10.88
CA ARG A 136 -7.92 -8.71 -12.01
C ARG A 136 -7.37 -8.30 -13.39
N ASP A 137 -6.29 -7.54 -13.43
CA ASP A 137 -5.73 -7.03 -14.67
C ASP A 137 -4.88 -8.09 -15.38
N GLU A 138 -5.44 -8.68 -16.43
CA GLU A 138 -4.82 -9.71 -17.25
C GLU A 138 -4.15 -9.13 -18.52
N THR A 139 -4.06 -7.79 -18.65
CA THR A 139 -3.34 -7.16 -19.75
C THR A 139 -1.83 -7.39 -19.64
N GLU A 140 -1.13 -7.32 -20.78
CA GLU A 140 0.34 -7.39 -20.81
C GLU A 140 0.91 -6.30 -19.89
N ASP A 141 1.87 -6.68 -19.04
CA ASP A 141 2.50 -5.80 -18.05
C ASP A 141 1.54 -4.96 -17.19
N GLN A 142 0.28 -5.38 -17.03
CA GLN A 142 -0.76 -4.65 -16.29
C GLN A 142 -1.01 -3.22 -16.84
N GLU A 143 -0.94 -3.05 -18.17
CA GLU A 143 -1.22 -1.79 -18.87
C GLU A 143 -2.51 -1.10 -18.43
N ALA A 144 -3.59 -1.85 -18.17
CA ALA A 144 -4.87 -1.26 -17.76
C ALA A 144 -4.78 -0.61 -16.37
N THR A 145 -4.05 -1.24 -15.43
CA THR A 145 -3.79 -0.69 -14.10
C THR A 145 -2.91 0.55 -14.18
N THR A 146 -1.84 0.51 -14.98
CA THR A 146 -0.97 1.67 -15.19
C THR A 146 -1.78 2.86 -15.70
N ALA A 147 -2.60 2.66 -16.72
CA ALA A 147 -3.47 3.71 -17.26
C ALA A 147 -4.52 4.21 -16.26
N LEU A 148 -4.97 3.38 -15.30
CA LEU A 148 -5.86 3.79 -14.22
C LEU A 148 -5.12 4.67 -13.22
N VAL A 149 -3.92 4.29 -12.80
CA VAL A 149 -3.07 5.07 -11.89
C VAL A 149 -2.75 6.43 -12.50
N ASP A 150 -2.32 6.48 -13.77
CA ASP A 150 -2.03 7.74 -14.48
C ASP A 150 -3.23 8.70 -14.47
N LYS A 151 -4.42 8.18 -14.74
CA LYS A 151 -5.66 8.98 -14.73
C LYS A 151 -6.03 9.48 -13.34
N LEU A 152 -5.80 8.66 -12.30
CA LEU A 152 -6.06 9.05 -10.92
C LEU A 152 -5.10 10.15 -10.47
N VAL A 153 -3.82 10.04 -10.82
CA VAL A 153 -2.80 11.06 -10.51
C VAL A 153 -3.14 12.37 -11.21
N ALA A 154 -3.45 12.33 -12.51
CA ALA A 154 -3.85 13.51 -13.27
C ALA A 154 -5.14 14.16 -12.71
N PHE A 155 -6.12 13.36 -12.31
CA PHE A 155 -7.33 13.88 -11.68
C PHE A 155 -7.04 14.54 -10.32
N ALA A 156 -6.13 13.97 -9.54
CA ALA A 156 -5.78 14.50 -8.22
C ALA A 156 -4.99 15.81 -8.30
N SER A 157 -4.24 16.06 -9.38
CA SER A 157 -3.50 17.30 -9.58
C SER A 157 -4.33 18.46 -10.12
N GLU A 158 -5.46 18.16 -10.76
CA GLU A 158 -6.41 19.17 -11.24
C GLU A 158 -7.36 19.68 -10.13
N LEU A 159 -7.41 19.00 -8.98
CA LEU A 159 -8.15 19.42 -7.77
C LEU A 159 -7.40 20.50 -7.02
#